data_AF-A0A943AVM0-F1
#
_entry.id   AF-A0A943AVM0-F1
#
_cell.length_a   1.000
_cell.length_b   1.000
_cell.length_c   1.000
_cell.angle_alpha   90.00
_cell.angle_beta   90.00
_cell.angle_gamma   90.00
#
_symmetry.space_group_name_H-M   'P 1'
#
loop_
_entity.id
_entity.type
_entity.pdbx_description
1 polymer ?
#
loop_
_entity_poly.entity_id
_entity_poly.type
_entity_poly.pdbx_seq_one_letter_code
_entity_poly.pdbx_strand_id
1 'polypeptide(L)' 'MGNSRHYKRRRTKRKRRTCTQKVAFRSELAAMRVGARYGQDWHRCPYCHAWHLTSKNSQPGERHG' A
#
# COMPACT_ATOMS: atom_id res chain seq x y z
N MET A 1 15.45 -30.16 -1.52
CA MET A 1 14.41 -29.10 -1.68
C MET A 1 14.49 -28.09 -0.52
N GLY A 2 15.44 -27.15 -0.52
CA GLY A 2 15.74 -26.29 0.65
C GLY A 2 15.40 -24.79 0.52
N ASN A 3 14.92 -24.31 -0.63
CA ASN A 3 15.00 -22.88 -0.96
C ASN A 3 13.74 -22.04 -0.68
N SER A 4 12.62 -22.67 -0.30
CA SER A 4 11.31 -22.00 -0.24
C SER A 4 11.18 -21.05 0.97
N ARG A 5 11.78 -21.38 2.12
CA ARG A 5 11.70 -20.54 3.35
C ARG A 5 12.54 -19.27 3.25
N HIS A 6 13.74 -19.36 2.68
CA HIS A 6 14.64 -18.22 2.51
C HIS A 6 14.09 -17.21 1.49
N TYR A 7 13.52 -17.71 0.39
CA TYR A 7 12.83 -16.87 -0.59
C TYR A 7 11.63 -16.13 0.02
N LYS A 8 10.78 -16.84 0.79
CA LYS A 8 9.64 -16.25 1.49
C LYS A 8 10.09 -15.13 2.45
N ARG A 9 11.13 -15.36 3.26
CA ARG A 9 11.69 -14.36 4.21
C ARG A 9 12.27 -13.12 3.51
N ARG A 10 13.01 -13.28 2.40
CA ARG A 10 13.51 -12.14 1.61
C ARG A 10 12.37 -11.33 1.01
N ARG A 11 11.34 -12.00 0.49
CA ARG A 11 10.15 -11.35 -0.10
C ARG A 11 9.39 -10.53 0.94
N THR A 12 9.20 -11.03 2.16
CA THR A 12 8.58 -10.26 3.26
C THR A 12 9.43 -9.07 3.70
N LYS A 13 10.77 -9.23 3.82
CA LYS A 13 11.66 -8.09 4.14
C LYS A 13 11.61 -6.99 3.06
N ARG A 14 11.61 -7.35 1.78
CA ARG A 14 11.49 -6.39 0.67
C ARG A 14 10.13 -5.68 0.71
N LYS A 15 9.03 -6.41 0.90
CA LYS A 15 7.68 -5.85 1.04
C LYS A 15 7.55 -4.88 2.22
N ARG A 16 8.17 -5.20 3.37
CA ARG A 16 8.22 -4.29 4.53
C ARG A 16 8.99 -3.01 4.23
N ARG A 17 10.17 -3.08 3.60
CA ARG A 17 10.95 -1.90 3.19
C ARG A 17 10.17 -1.01 2.21
N THR A 18 9.49 -1.60 1.23
CA THR A 18 8.63 -0.83 0.33
C THR A 18 7.39 -0.26 1.03
N CYS A 19 6.89 -0.89 2.11
CA CYS A 19 5.81 -0.36 2.96
C CYS A 19 6.25 0.94 3.63
N THR A 20 7.43 0.93 4.25
CA THR A 20 8.00 2.08 4.97
C THR A 20 8.40 3.24 4.05
N GLN A 21 8.58 2.99 2.75
CA GLN A 21 8.84 4.05 1.77
C GLN A 21 7.56 4.73 1.26
N LYS A 22 6.38 4.16 1.55
CA LYS A 22 5.09 4.77 1.20
C LYS A 22 4.60 5.64 2.34
N VAL A 23 3.78 6.63 2.00
CA VAL A 23 3.03 7.42 3.00
C VAL A 23 2.19 6.46 3.84
N ALA A 24 2.39 6.50 5.15
CA ALA A 24 1.77 5.63 6.13
C ALA A 24 1.00 6.47 7.15
N PHE A 25 -0.29 6.20 7.28
CA PHE A 25 -1.17 6.86 8.24
C PHE A 25 -1.37 5.97 9.46
N ARG A 26 -1.25 6.56 10.65
CA ARG A 26 -1.43 5.84 11.92
C ARG A 26 -2.90 5.62 12.28
N SER A 27 -3.80 6.47 11.79
CA SER A 27 -5.24 6.35 11.99
C SER A 27 -5.97 6.16 10.66
N GLU A 28 -7.04 5.37 10.69
CA GLU A 28 -7.93 5.18 9.56
C GLU A 28 -8.55 6.51 9.12
N LEU A 29 -8.96 7.33 10.07
CA LEU A 29 -9.55 8.64 9.82
C LEU A 29 -8.61 9.58 9.04
N ALA A 30 -7.29 9.56 9.35
CA ALA A 30 -6.31 10.35 8.62
C ALA A 30 -6.15 9.84 7.18
N ALA A 31 -6.14 8.51 6.98
CA ALA A 31 -6.10 7.92 5.65
C ALA A 31 -7.36 8.25 4.85
N MET A 32 -8.55 8.17 5.46
CA MET A 32 -9.82 8.51 4.84
C MET A 32 -9.88 9.98 4.39
N ARG A 33 -9.48 10.92 5.25
CA ARG A 33 -9.46 12.36 4.89
C ARG A 33 -8.56 12.64 3.70
N VAL A 34 -7.37 12.04 3.68
CA VAL A 34 -6.42 12.24 2.59
C VAL A 34 -6.86 11.48 1.34
N GLY A 35 -7.40 10.27 1.49
CA GLY A 35 -7.99 9.50 0.40
C GLY A 35 -9.13 10.25 -0.29
N ALA A 36 -10.06 10.81 0.48
CA ALA A 36 -11.14 11.64 -0.04
C ALA A 36 -10.61 12.88 -0.78
N ARG A 37 -9.56 13.54 -0.27
CA ARG A 37 -8.96 14.72 -0.89
C ARG A 37 -8.33 14.43 -2.25
N TYR A 38 -7.66 13.28 -2.39
CA TYR A 38 -6.93 12.92 -3.60
C TYR A 38 -7.65 11.90 -4.49
N GLY A 39 -8.90 11.53 -4.16
CA GLY A 39 -9.65 10.49 -4.88
C GLY A 39 -8.98 9.10 -4.79
N GLN A 40 -8.28 8.82 -3.69
CA GLN A 40 -7.56 7.56 -3.46
C GLN A 40 -8.29 6.69 -2.44
N ASP A 41 -8.20 5.38 -2.60
CA ASP A 41 -8.68 4.44 -1.59
C ASP A 41 -7.62 4.25 -0.51
N TRP A 42 -8.03 3.84 0.68
CA TRP A 42 -7.13 3.48 1.78
C TRP A 42 -7.29 2.00 2.14
N HIS A 43 -6.19 1.36 2.49
CA HIS A 43 -6.20 -0.02 2.97
C HIS A 43 -5.21 -0.20 4.11
N ARG A 44 -5.49 -1.15 5.00
CA ARG A 44 -4.58 -1.52 6.08
C ARG A 44 -3.55 -2.52 5.56
N CYS A 45 -2.27 -2.18 5.64
CA CYS A 45 -1.23 -3.08 5.17
C CYS A 45 -1.00 -4.23 6.16
N PRO A 46 -1.00 -5.51 5.72
CA PRO A 46 -0.78 -6.65 6.60
C PRO A 46 0.67 -6.82 7.06
N TYR A 47 1.62 -6.06 6.48
CA TYR A 47 3.05 -6.18 6.81
C TYR A 47 3.55 -5.15 7.81
N CYS A 48 3.04 -3.91 7.71
CA CYS A 48 3.44 -2.81 8.58
C CYS A 48 2.28 -2.26 9.44
N HIS A 49 1.08 -2.84 9.32
CA HIS A 49 -0.15 -2.52 10.09
C HIS A 49 -0.63 -1.07 10.00
N ALA A 50 0.05 -0.22 9.23
CA ALA A 50 -0.32 1.13 8.92
C ALA A 50 -1.35 1.20 7.78
N TRP A 51 -2.04 2.33 7.69
CA TRP A 51 -2.95 2.65 6.61
C TRP A 51 -2.18 3.29 5.46
N HIS A 52 -2.36 2.75 4.26
CA HIS A 52 -1.77 3.30 3.05
C HIS A 52 -2.84 3.73 2.08
N LEU A 53 -2.54 4.79 1.33
CA LEU A 53 -3.31 5.17 0.18
C LEU A 53 -2.90 4.31 -1.01
N THR A 54 -3.89 3.91 -1.78
CA THR A 54 -3.72 3.33 -3.10
C THR A 54 -4.47 4.21 -4.07
N SER A 55 -3.89 4.50 -5.23
CA SER A 55 -4.69 5.09 -6.31
C SER A 55 -5.93 4.22 -6.49
N LYS A 56 -7.09 4.86 -6.58
CA LYS A 56 -8.22 4.20 -7.24
C LYS A 56 -7.69 3.73 -8.58
N ASN A 57 -7.94 2.46 -8.87
CA ASN A 57 -7.57 1.86 -10.14
C ASN A 57 -8.51 2.42 -11.21
N SER A 58 -8.49 3.75 -11.43
CA SER A 58 -8.96 4.35 -12.66
C SER A 58 -8.14 3.64 -13.72
N GLN A 59 -8.79 2.77 -14.50
CA GLN A 59 -8.14 2.10 -15.61
C GLN A 59 -7.35 3.12 -16.42
N PRO A 60 -6.15 2.78 -16.94
CA PRO A 60 -5.45 3.62 -17.89
C PRO A 60 -6.26 3.65 -19.20
N GLY A 61 -7.31 4.46 -19.22
CA GLY A 61 -8.33 4.53 -20.26
C GLY A 61 -9.08 5.86 -20.29
N GLU A 62 -9.17 6.59 -19.17
CA GLU A 62 -9.71 7.96 -19.19
C GLU A 62 -8.62 8.98 -19.58
N ARG A 63 -8.29 8.98 -20.87
CA ARG A 63 -8.07 10.23 -21.58
C ARG A 63 -9.45 10.84 -21.84
N HIS A 64 -9.84 11.81 -21.02
CA HIS A 64 -10.88 12.77 -21.35
C HIS A 64 -10.37 14.10 -20.83
N GLY A 65 -10.16 15.17 -21.59
CA GLY A 65 -10.37 15.53 -22.99
C GLY A 65 -9.93 16.98 -23.07
#